data_AF-A0A0R3RLG1-F1
#
_entry.id   AF-A0A0R3RLG1-F1
#
_cell.length_a   1.000
_cell.length_b   1.000
_cell.length_c   1.000
_cell.angle_alpha   90.00
_cell.angle_beta   90.00
_cell.angle_gamma   90.00
#
_symmetry.space_group_name_H-M   'P 1'
#
loop_
_entity.id
_entity.type
_entity.pdbx_description
1 polymer ?
#
loop_
_entity_poly.entity_id
_entity_poly.type
_entity_poly.pdbx_seq_one_letter_code
_entity_poly.pdbx_strand_id
1 'polypeptide(L)'
;MSKHMSILADLKTMVEAKKVAGSSVLTLDKTDRIQVMQTMIHLADLSNPTKPIDLYTIWVKNIMEEYWRQGDRERDLGIDISPMCDRNNITIAKSQVGFIDFIVHPLFETWADLVNPHAQYILDQLEFNREWYQTRIPEEQEKHDIMLEENNANIEITTNFEPSHQHQQSSPNEIADLKQSESTKVASYFLIFHFLYFEKF
;
A
#
# COMPACT_ATOMS: atom_id res chain seq x y z
N MET A 1 -5.41 -7.50 6.16
CA MET A 1 -4.96 -6.22 6.74
C MET A 1 -5.89 -5.56 7.78
N SER A 2 -7.23 -5.70 7.78
CA SER A 2 -8.08 -5.12 8.87
C SER A 2 -7.76 -5.64 10.28
N LYS A 3 -7.25 -6.88 10.37
CA LYS A 3 -6.80 -7.49 11.63
C LYS A 3 -5.32 -7.24 11.94
N HIS A 4 -4.62 -6.43 11.14
CA HIS A 4 -3.17 -6.23 11.27
C HIS A 4 -2.79 -5.79 12.69
N MET A 5 -3.47 -4.79 13.26
CA MET A 5 -3.14 -4.28 14.59
C MET A 5 -3.44 -5.28 15.71
N SER A 6 -4.49 -6.11 15.57
CA SER A 6 -4.75 -7.19 16.52
C SER A 6 -3.61 -8.21 16.49
N ILE A 7 -3.23 -8.68 15.30
CA ILE A 7 -2.13 -9.64 15.12
C ILE A 7 -0.82 -9.07 15.70
N LEU A 8 -0.53 -7.79 15.44
CA LEU A 8 0.65 -7.11 15.96
C LEU A 8 0.62 -7.00 17.48
N ALA A 9 -0.52 -6.63 18.08
CA ALA A 9 -0.67 -6.53 19.53
C ALA A 9 -0.46 -7.90 20.20
N ASP A 10 -1.08 -8.95 19.66
CA ASP A 10 -0.95 -10.30 20.17
C ASP A 10 0.52 -10.78 20.08
N LEU A 11 1.20 -10.49 18.96
CA LEU A 11 2.62 -10.78 18.78
C LEU A 11 3.51 -10.05 19.80
N LYS A 12 3.24 -8.76 20.06
CA LYS A 12 3.97 -7.99 21.09
C LYS A 12 3.82 -8.61 22.48
N THR A 13 2.60 -9.01 22.86
CA THR A 13 2.37 -9.71 24.12
C THR A 13 3.19 -11.00 24.22
N MET A 14 3.29 -11.76 23.13
CA MET A 14 4.09 -12.99 23.10
C MET A 14 5.59 -12.71 23.27
N VAL A 15 6.13 -11.65 22.64
CA VAL A 15 7.52 -11.22 22.81
C VAL A 15 7.82 -10.88 24.28
N GLU A 16 6.95 -10.12 24.93
CA GLU A 16 7.12 -9.75 26.34
C GLU A 16 7.07 -10.97 27.26
N ALA A 17 6.17 -11.92 27.01
CA ALA A 17 6.13 -13.18 27.75
C ALA A 17 7.42 -14.00 27.58
N LYS A 18 7.98 -14.06 26.37
CA LYS A 18 9.28 -14.71 26.11
C LYS A 18 10.42 -14.04 26.89
N LYS A 19 10.48 -12.70 26.90
CA LYS A 19 11.50 -11.93 27.63
C LYS A 19 11.44 -12.24 29.13
N VAL A 20 10.25 -12.30 29.71
CA VAL A 20 10.04 -12.65 31.13
C VAL A 20 10.49 -14.08 31.44
N ALA A 21 10.23 -15.04 30.52
CA ALA A 21 10.62 -16.43 30.71
C ALA A 21 12.15 -16.67 30.64
N GLY A 22 12.91 -15.75 30.03
CA GLY A 22 14.38 -15.84 29.93
C GLY A 22 14.91 -17.01 29.10
N SER A 23 14.02 -17.73 28.38
CA SER A 23 14.37 -18.87 27.54
C SER A 23 14.70 -18.42 26.11
N SER A 24 15.77 -18.98 25.54
CA SER A 24 16.09 -18.82 24.12
C SER A 24 15.15 -19.62 23.20
N VAL A 25 14.47 -20.63 23.75
CA VAL A 25 13.54 -21.50 23.02
C VAL A 25 12.10 -21.09 23.30
N LEU A 26 11.32 -20.93 22.25
CA LEU A 26 9.88 -20.66 22.30
C LEU A 26 9.11 -21.93 22.69
N THR A 27 8.68 -22.01 23.93
CA THR A 27 7.69 -23.00 24.38
C THR A 27 6.29 -22.47 24.10
N LEU A 28 5.61 -23.07 23.13
CA LEU A 28 4.31 -22.61 22.63
C LEU A 28 3.22 -23.64 22.94
N ASP A 29 2.15 -23.20 23.60
CA ASP A 29 0.95 -24.02 23.75
C ASP A 29 0.16 -24.15 22.43
N LYS A 30 -1.01 -24.79 22.43
CA LYS A 30 -1.79 -24.96 21.20
C LYS A 30 -2.27 -23.62 20.62
N THR A 31 -2.67 -22.69 21.47
CA THR A 31 -3.18 -21.37 21.09
C THR A 31 -2.04 -20.51 20.56
N ASP A 32 -0.92 -20.49 21.27
CA ASP A 32 0.29 -19.76 20.88
C ASP A 32 0.79 -20.23 19.51
N ARG A 33 0.80 -21.54 19.25
CA ARG A 33 1.19 -22.07 17.94
C ARG A 33 0.31 -21.56 16.82
N ILE A 34 -1.01 -21.48 17.03
CA ILE A 34 -1.95 -20.95 16.02
C ILE A 34 -1.66 -19.47 15.76
N GLN A 35 -1.45 -18.70 16.83
CA GLN A 35 -1.13 -17.28 16.72
C GLN A 35 0.19 -17.04 15.97
N VAL A 36 1.25 -17.80 16.29
CA VAL A 36 2.52 -17.72 15.56
C VAL A 36 2.33 -18.06 14.08
N MET A 37 1.58 -19.11 13.75
CA MET A 37 1.31 -19.48 12.35
C MET A 37 0.54 -18.39 11.60
N GLN A 38 -0.46 -17.76 12.23
CA GLN A 38 -1.19 -16.63 11.65
C GLN A 38 -0.27 -15.45 11.38
N THR A 39 0.60 -15.12 12.33
CA THR A 39 1.62 -14.08 12.16
C THR A 39 2.59 -14.41 11.03
N MET A 40 3.07 -15.66 10.92
CA MET A 40 3.98 -16.07 9.85
C MET A 40 3.36 -15.91 8.46
N ILE A 41 2.10 -16.29 8.29
CA ILE A 41 1.39 -16.12 7.01
C ILE A 41 1.22 -14.63 6.70
N HIS A 42 0.89 -13.82 7.70
CA HIS A 42 0.72 -12.37 7.56
C HIS A 42 2.04 -11.66 7.23
N LEU A 43 3.15 -12.08 7.84
CA LEU A 43 4.50 -11.63 7.49
C LEU A 43 4.84 -11.99 6.04
N ALA A 44 4.51 -13.20 5.59
CA ALA A 44 4.77 -13.64 4.22
C ALA A 44 4.01 -12.77 3.21
N ASP A 45 2.74 -12.46 3.49
CA ASP A 45 1.88 -11.58 2.68
C ASP A 45 2.43 -10.16 2.58
N LEU A 46 3.06 -9.65 3.65
CA LEU A 46 3.67 -8.32 3.72
C LEU A 46 5.19 -8.31 3.48
N SER A 47 5.76 -9.40 2.93
CA SER A 47 7.22 -9.55 2.83
C SER A 47 7.87 -8.80 1.66
N ASN A 48 7.09 -8.18 0.77
CA ASN A 48 7.65 -7.53 -0.43
C ASN A 48 8.74 -6.49 -0.10
N PRO A 49 8.55 -5.58 0.89
CA PRO A 49 9.55 -4.59 1.22
C PRO A 49 10.82 -5.14 1.88
N THR A 50 10.84 -6.43 2.25
CA THR A 50 12.01 -7.08 2.86
C THR A 50 12.83 -7.90 1.87
N LYS A 51 12.47 -7.88 0.58
CA LYS A 51 13.22 -8.56 -0.50
C LYS A 51 14.27 -7.64 -1.12
N PRO A 52 15.27 -8.17 -1.85
CA PRO A 52 16.19 -7.34 -2.62
C PRO A 52 15.46 -6.31 -3.48
N ILE A 53 16.01 -5.10 -3.58
CA ILE A 53 15.32 -3.93 -4.16
C ILE A 53 14.80 -4.18 -5.59
N ASP A 54 15.55 -4.95 -6.40
CA ASP A 54 15.13 -5.31 -7.77
C ASP A 54 13.83 -6.11 -7.80
N LEU A 55 13.60 -6.98 -6.81
CA LEU A 55 12.34 -7.71 -6.67
C LEU A 55 11.26 -6.84 -6.07
N TYR A 56 11.59 -6.04 -5.05
CA TYR A 56 10.62 -5.18 -4.39
C TYR A 56 10.01 -4.17 -5.36
N THR A 57 10.84 -3.54 -6.22
CA THR A 57 10.35 -2.59 -7.23
C THR A 57 9.39 -3.22 -8.26
N ILE A 58 9.57 -4.50 -8.62
CA ILE A 58 8.62 -5.23 -9.47
C ILE A 58 7.27 -5.37 -8.77
N TRP A 59 7.26 -5.73 -7.49
CA TRP A 59 6.03 -5.83 -6.70
C TRP A 59 5.31 -4.48 -6.58
N VAL A 60 6.07 -3.40 -6.32
CA VAL A 60 5.53 -2.04 -6.26
C VAL A 60 4.91 -1.65 -7.60
N LYS A 61 5.57 -1.91 -8.72
CA LYS A 61 4.99 -1.65 -10.04
C LYS A 61 3.67 -2.39 -10.25
N ASN A 62 3.62 -3.67 -9.89
CA ASN A 62 2.43 -4.50 -10.09
C ASN A 62 1.25 -4.04 -9.23
N ILE A 63 1.48 -3.70 -7.96
CA ILE A 63 0.39 -3.24 -7.08
C ILE A 63 -0.11 -1.85 -7.48
N MET A 64 0.80 -0.95 -7.92
CA MET A 64 0.40 0.37 -8.41
C MET A 64 -0.45 0.28 -9.67
N GLU A 65 -0.09 -0.61 -10.62
CA GLU A 65 -0.90 -0.85 -11.81
C GLU A 65 -2.30 -1.38 -11.46
N GLU A 66 -2.43 -2.23 -10.44
CA GLU A 66 -3.73 -2.68 -9.96
C GLU A 66 -4.56 -1.54 -9.37
N TYR A 67 -3.96 -0.72 -8.50
CA TYR A 67 -4.63 0.44 -7.90
C TYR A 67 -5.10 1.44 -8.95
N TRP A 68 -4.27 1.71 -9.95
CA TRP A 68 -4.65 2.62 -11.02
C TRP A 68 -5.79 2.08 -11.89
N ARG A 69 -5.83 0.77 -12.16
CA ARG A 69 -6.98 0.15 -12.82
C ARG A 69 -8.26 0.25 -12.00
N GLN A 70 -8.16 0.17 -10.68
CA GLN A 70 -9.30 0.42 -9.81
C GLN A 70 -9.74 1.88 -9.90
N GLY A 71 -8.81 2.84 -9.83
CA GLY A 71 -9.12 4.26 -9.92
C GLY A 71 -9.72 4.69 -11.25
N ASP A 72 -9.28 4.08 -12.36
CA ASP A 72 -9.90 4.30 -13.67
C ASP A 72 -11.36 3.84 -13.69
N ARG A 73 -11.65 2.66 -13.12
CA ARG A 73 -13.03 2.17 -13.02
C ARG A 73 -13.88 3.03 -12.10
N GLU A 74 -13.33 3.50 -10.99
CA GLU A 74 -14.03 4.41 -10.06
C GLU A 74 -14.41 5.71 -10.76
N ARG A 75 -13.48 6.27 -11.54
CA ARG A 75 -13.71 7.43 -12.41
C ARG A 75 -14.77 7.17 -13.48
N ASP A 76 -14.70 6.05 -14.18
CA ASP A 76 -15.69 5.68 -15.21
C ASP A 76 -17.10 5.50 -14.63
N LEU A 77 -17.19 5.03 -13.37
CA LEU A 77 -18.43 4.89 -12.63
C LEU A 77 -18.94 6.21 -12.02
N GLY A 78 -18.16 7.29 -12.10
CA GLY A 78 -18.49 8.58 -11.51
C GLY A 78 -18.53 8.56 -9.98
N ILE A 79 -17.76 7.68 -9.35
CA ILE A 79 -17.61 7.63 -7.88
C ILE A 79 -16.24 8.21 -7.47
N ASP A 80 -16.14 8.59 -6.20
CA ASP A 80 -14.88 9.11 -5.66
C ASP A 80 -13.76 8.06 -5.82
N ILE A 81 -12.63 8.49 -6.37
CA ILE A 81 -11.45 7.65 -6.55
C ILE A 81 -10.85 7.35 -5.18
N SER A 82 -10.63 6.06 -4.91
CA SER A 82 -10.01 5.61 -3.67
C SER A 82 -8.62 6.23 -3.50
N PRO A 83 -8.17 6.47 -2.26
CA PRO A 83 -6.81 6.92 -2.01
C PRO A 83 -5.80 6.07 -2.77
N MET A 84 -4.70 6.64 -3.24
CA MET A 84 -3.64 5.99 -4.02
C MET A 84 -4.03 5.41 -5.40
N CYS A 85 -5.32 5.30 -5.71
CA CYS A 85 -5.80 4.79 -6.98
C CYS A 85 -5.76 5.85 -8.09
N ASP A 86 -5.56 7.13 -7.75
CA ASP A 86 -5.34 8.18 -8.74
C ASP A 86 -3.88 8.25 -9.21
N ARG A 87 -3.63 7.76 -10.42
CA ARG A 87 -2.31 7.79 -11.07
C ARG A 87 -1.76 9.20 -11.31
N ASN A 88 -2.60 10.23 -11.25
CA ASN A 88 -2.20 11.62 -11.51
C ASN A 88 -1.79 12.38 -10.24
N ASN A 89 -2.05 11.83 -9.06
CA ASN A 89 -1.87 12.53 -7.79
C ASN A 89 -1.22 11.63 -6.74
N ILE A 90 -0.06 11.07 -7.08
CA ILE A 90 0.63 10.13 -6.22
C ILE A 90 2.16 10.23 -6.30
N THR A 91 2.80 10.27 -5.14
CA THR A 91 4.25 10.10 -4.99
C THR A 91 4.50 8.67 -4.48
N ILE A 92 4.93 7.77 -5.36
CA ILE A 92 5.09 6.34 -5.06
C ILE A 92 6.11 6.16 -3.93
N ALA A 93 7.26 6.83 -4.02
CA ALA A 93 8.32 6.73 -3.02
C ALA A 93 7.85 7.13 -1.62
N LYS A 94 7.11 8.24 -1.50
CA LYS A 94 6.56 8.71 -0.23
C LYS A 94 5.58 7.69 0.36
N SER A 95 4.74 7.09 -0.49
CA SER A 95 3.84 6.03 -0.05
C SER A 95 4.58 4.79 0.43
N GLN A 96 5.60 4.32 -0.30
CA GLN A 96 6.35 3.13 0.11
C GLN A 96 7.08 3.36 1.44
N VAL A 97 7.64 4.56 1.66
CA VAL A 97 8.22 4.94 2.96
C VAL A 97 7.15 4.90 4.06
N GLY A 98 5.99 5.52 3.86
CA GLY A 98 4.91 5.49 4.86
C GLY A 98 4.39 4.08 5.14
N PHE A 99 4.25 3.24 4.11
CA PHE A 99 3.84 1.85 4.27
C PHE A 99 4.86 1.05 5.10
N ILE A 100 6.16 1.25 4.85
CA ILE A 100 7.19 0.60 5.65
C ILE A 100 7.14 1.11 7.10
N ASP A 101 7.16 2.42 7.31
CA ASP A 101 7.26 3.02 8.65
C ASP A 101 6.05 2.66 9.54
N PHE A 102 4.84 2.64 8.99
CA PHE A 102 3.62 2.48 9.78
C PHE A 102 3.07 1.05 9.84
N ILE A 103 3.43 0.18 8.89
CA ILE A 103 2.83 -1.15 8.77
C ILE A 103 3.89 -2.25 8.80
N VAL A 104 4.87 -2.19 7.90
CA VAL A 104 5.78 -3.32 7.70
C VAL A 104 6.85 -3.37 8.79
N HIS A 105 7.51 -2.24 9.07
CA HIS A 105 8.58 -2.17 10.04
C HIS A 105 8.14 -2.59 11.45
N PRO A 106 7.03 -2.06 12.03
CA PRO A 106 6.61 -2.48 13.37
C PRO A 106 6.33 -3.99 13.48
N LEU A 107 5.79 -4.59 12.41
CA LEU A 107 5.49 -6.02 12.36
C LEU A 107 6.77 -6.86 12.29
N PHE A 108 7.69 -6.53 11.38
CA PHE A 108 8.92 -7.28 11.20
C PHE A 108 9.89 -7.08 12.37
N GLU A 109 9.92 -5.91 13.00
CA GLU A 109 10.70 -5.62 14.21
C GLU A 109 10.22 -6.51 15.37
N THR A 110 8.91 -6.53 15.62
CA THR A 110 8.34 -7.37 16.68
C THR A 110 8.58 -8.87 16.39
N TRP A 111 8.51 -9.28 15.13
CA TRP A 111 8.86 -10.65 14.74
C TRP A 111 10.34 -10.96 15.01
N ALA A 112 11.25 -10.05 14.65
CA ALA A 112 12.67 -10.23 14.86
C ALA A 112 13.02 -10.37 16.35
N ASP A 113 12.37 -9.59 17.23
CA ASP A 113 12.46 -9.77 18.67
C ASP A 113 12.06 -11.18 19.11
N LEU A 114 10.95 -11.70 18.56
CA LEU A 114 10.45 -13.03 18.89
C LEU A 114 11.43 -14.13 18.49
N VAL A 115 12.08 -14.01 17.33
CA VAL A 115 12.97 -15.05 16.78
C VAL A 115 14.46 -14.67 16.78
N ASN A 116 14.85 -13.68 17.58
CA ASN A 116 16.22 -13.17 17.64
C ASN A 116 17.23 -14.32 17.86
N PRO A 117 18.33 -14.39 17.07
CA PRO A 117 18.80 -13.42 16.07
C PRO A 117 18.42 -13.71 14.61
N HIS A 118 17.51 -14.66 14.36
CA HIS A 118 17.36 -15.27 13.04
C HIS A 118 16.76 -14.39 11.95
N ALA A 119 16.09 -13.28 12.31
CA ALA A 119 15.44 -12.39 11.34
C ALA A 119 16.16 -11.05 11.14
N GLN A 120 17.34 -10.84 11.74
CA GLN A 120 18.05 -9.55 11.64
C GLN A 120 18.32 -9.13 10.19
N TYR A 121 18.77 -10.07 9.35
CA TYR A 121 19.04 -9.79 7.93
C TYR A 121 17.79 -9.31 7.15
N ILE A 122 16.59 -9.68 7.61
CA ILE A 122 15.32 -9.25 7.00
C ILE A 122 15.06 -7.78 7.36
N LEU A 123 15.36 -7.38 8.60
CA LEU A 123 15.27 -5.98 9.04
C LEU A 123 16.29 -5.10 8.32
N ASP A 124 17.55 -5.55 8.25
CA ASP A 124 18.60 -4.78 7.57
C ASP A 124 18.22 -4.51 6.10
N GLN A 125 17.63 -5.50 5.42
CA GLN A 125 17.15 -5.35 4.05
C GLN A 125 15.92 -4.41 3.94
N LEU A 126 15.02 -4.47 4.91
CA LEU A 126 13.85 -3.59 4.99
C LEU A 126 14.27 -2.12 5.17
N GLU A 127 15.19 -1.85 6.08
CA GLU A 127 15.76 -0.52 6.35
C GLU A 127 16.46 0.02 5.10
N PHE A 128 17.30 -0.79 4.45
CA PHE A 128 17.94 -0.43 3.18
C PHE A 128 16.91 -0.01 2.12
N ASN A 129 15.84 -0.79 1.93
CA ASN A 129 14.82 -0.48 0.94
C ASN A 129 14.03 0.78 1.31
N ARG A 130 13.77 1.01 2.59
CA ARG A 130 13.13 2.23 3.10
C ARG A 130 13.97 3.46 2.79
N GLU A 131 15.27 3.41 3.05
CA GLU A 131 16.21 4.48 2.69
C GLU A 131 16.30 4.69 1.17
N TRP A 132 16.31 3.60 0.39
CA TRP A 132 16.33 3.65 -1.07
C TRP A 132 15.13 4.42 -1.63
N TYR A 133 13.93 4.22 -1.09
CA TYR A 133 12.75 5.00 -1.47
C TYR A 133 12.81 6.44 -0.92
N GLN A 134 13.25 6.64 0.32
CA GLN A 134 13.38 7.97 0.92
C GLN A 134 14.24 8.92 0.09
N THR A 135 15.36 8.43 -0.45
CA THR A 135 16.29 9.23 -1.28
C THR A 135 15.69 9.65 -2.63
N ARG A 136 14.62 9.00 -3.08
CA ARG A 136 13.94 9.27 -4.37
C ARG A 136 12.74 10.19 -4.26
N ILE A 137 12.25 10.47 -3.05
CA ILE A 137 11.11 11.37 -2.83
C ILE A 137 11.32 12.75 -3.50
N PRO A 138 12.49 13.41 -3.38
CA PRO A 138 12.68 14.72 -4.02
C PRO A 138 12.56 14.66 -5.55
N GLU A 139 13.18 13.66 -6.18
CA GLU A 139 13.18 13.49 -7.64
C GLU A 139 11.76 13.17 -8.19
N GLU A 140 11.01 12.32 -7.48
CA GLU A 140 9.63 12.02 -7.87
C GLU A 140 8.70 13.22 -7.68
N GLN A 141 8.90 14.01 -6.62
CA GLN A 141 8.09 15.21 -6.36
C GLN A 141 8.36 16.29 -7.41
N GLU A 142 9.63 16.55 -7.73
CA GLU A 142 10.00 17.53 -8.76
C GLU A 142 9.41 17.17 -10.13
N LYS A 143 9.47 15.89 -10.53
CA LYS A 143 8.84 15.43 -11.77
C LYS A 143 7.32 15.64 -11.76
N HIS A 144 6.67 15.36 -10.64
CA HIS A 144 5.22 15.57 -10.50
C HIS A 144 4.87 17.05 -10.62
N ASP A 145 5.60 17.93 -9.94
CA ASP A 145 5.39 19.37 -9.96
C ASP A 145 5.58 19.95 -11.38
N ILE A 146 6.65 19.55 -12.09
CA ILE A 146 6.89 19.96 -13.50
C ILE A 146 5.74 19.52 -14.41
N MET A 147 5.26 18.28 -14.26
CA MET A 147 4.14 17.78 -15.08
C MET A 147 2.83 18.56 -14.81
N LEU A 148 2.61 19.02 -13.58
CA LEU A 148 1.46 19.87 -13.25
C LEU A 148 1.59 21.27 -13.87
N GLU A 149 2.79 21.86 -13.83
CA GLU A 149 3.07 23.16 -14.45
C GLU A 149 2.87 23.13 -15.98
N GLU A 150 3.37 22.09 -16.66
CA GLU A 150 3.18 21.92 -18.11
C GLU A 150 1.70 21.76 -18.49
N ASN A 151 0.94 20.98 -17.71
CA ASN A 151 -0.49 20.79 -17.95
C ASN A 151 -1.27 22.10 -17.76
N ASN A 152 -0.96 22.89 -16.73
CA ASN A 152 -1.59 24.19 -16.50
C ASN A 152 -1.26 25.20 -17.60
N ALA A 153 0.00 25.26 -18.05
CA ALA A 153 0.42 26.12 -19.16
C ALA A 153 -0.30 25.75 -20.47
N ASN A 154 -0.49 24.45 -20.73
CA ASN A 154 -1.25 23.99 -21.90
C ASN A 154 -2.75 24.35 -21.82
N ILE A 155 -3.35 24.30 -20.63
CA ILE A 155 -4.74 24.73 -20.42
C ILE A 155 -4.88 26.23 -20.69
N GLU A 156 -3.99 27.08 -20.18
CA GLU A 156 -4.03 28.53 -20.42
C GLU A 156 -3.91 28.86 -21.92
N ILE A 157 -3.03 28.18 -22.66
CA ILE A 157 -2.91 28.34 -24.11
C ILE A 157 -4.20 27.92 -24.83
N THR A 158 -4.85 26.84 -24.38
CA THR A 158 -6.07 26.32 -25.00
C THR A 158 -7.29 27.22 -24.70
N THR A 159 -7.37 27.79 -23.50
CA THR A 159 -8.44 28.75 -23.13
C THR A 159 -8.32 30.10 -23.85
N ASN A 160 -7.13 30.44 -24.33
CA ASN A 160 -6.90 31.67 -25.12
C ASN A 160 -7.24 31.51 -26.61
N PHE A 161 -7.66 30.32 -27.05
CA PHE A 161 -8.13 30.04 -28.41
C PHE A 161 -9.63 29.67 -28.35
N GLU A 162 -10.53 30.66 -28.43
CA GLU A 162 -11.97 30.40 -28.61
C GLU A 162 -12.23 29.72 -29.97
N PRO A 163 -12.82 28.52 -30.03
CA PRO A 163 -13.43 28.01 -31.25
C PRO A 163 -14.89 28.48 -31.29
N SER A 164 -15.25 29.17 -32.37
CA SER A 164 -16.62 29.61 -32.65
C SER A 164 -17.49 28.43 -33.14
N HIS A 165 -18.59 28.17 -32.42
CA HIS A 165 -19.82 27.42 -32.82
C HIS A 165 -19.64 25.89 -33.10
N GLN A 166 -20.56 24.95 -32.85
CA GLN A 166 -22.04 24.90 -32.73
C GLN A 166 -22.50 23.56 -32.08
N HIS A 167 -23.74 23.52 -31.56
CA HIS A 167 -24.43 22.39 -30.90
C HIS A 167 -24.50 21.04 -31.64
N GLN A 168 -24.47 19.92 -30.89
CA GLN A 168 -25.51 18.88 -30.95
C GLN A 168 -25.53 17.92 -29.75
N GLN A 169 -26.69 17.77 -29.12
CA GLN A 169 -27.02 16.81 -28.04
C GLN A 169 -27.24 15.39 -28.58
N SER A 170 -26.84 14.36 -27.82
CA SER A 170 -27.45 13.03 -27.87
C SER A 170 -27.38 12.28 -26.53
N SER A 171 -28.34 11.38 -26.31
CA SER A 171 -28.92 10.90 -25.05
C SER A 171 -28.18 9.70 -24.40
N PRO A 172 -28.24 9.53 -23.06
CA PRO A 172 -27.64 8.40 -22.33
C PRO A 172 -28.69 7.30 -22.01
N ASN A 173 -28.51 6.09 -22.54
CA ASN A 173 -29.15 4.87 -22.01
C ASN A 173 -28.54 3.63 -22.68
N GLU A 174 -27.54 2.99 -22.06
CA GLU A 174 -27.18 1.57 -22.32
C GLU A 174 -26.01 1.05 -21.42
N ILE A 175 -25.96 1.37 -20.12
CA ILE A 175 -24.89 0.86 -19.21
C ILE A 175 -25.48 0.32 -17.89
N ALA A 176 -26.53 -0.50 -17.96
CA ALA A 176 -27.14 -1.11 -16.78
C ALA A 176 -26.78 -2.60 -16.58
N ASP A 177 -26.33 -3.32 -17.60
CA ASP A 177 -26.36 -4.81 -17.57
C ASP A 177 -25.01 -5.53 -17.37
N LEU A 178 -23.95 -4.84 -16.93
CA LEU A 178 -22.65 -5.49 -16.65
C LEU A 178 -22.30 -5.62 -15.15
N LYS A 179 -23.19 -5.21 -14.23
CA LYS A 179 -22.89 -5.09 -12.80
C LYS A 179 -22.87 -6.40 -11.98
N GLN A 180 -22.96 -7.59 -12.56
CA GLN A 180 -23.27 -8.79 -11.76
C GLN A 180 -22.31 -9.99 -11.82
N SER A 181 -21.10 -9.89 -12.37
CA SER A 181 -20.21 -11.07 -12.44
C SER A 181 -18.77 -10.99 -11.90
N GLU A 182 -18.27 -9.85 -11.40
CA GLU A 182 -16.84 -9.77 -10.97
C GLU A 182 -16.60 -9.46 -9.48
N SER A 183 -17.63 -9.50 -8.64
CA SER A 183 -17.58 -9.15 -7.22
C SER A 183 -16.77 -10.09 -6.30
N THR A 184 -16.01 -11.08 -6.80
CA THR A 184 -15.44 -12.14 -5.94
C THR A 184 -13.92 -12.30 -6.00
N LYS A 185 -13.17 -11.38 -6.63
CA LYS A 185 -11.69 -11.47 -6.66
C LYS A 185 -10.92 -10.24 -6.13
N VAL A 186 -11.61 -9.16 -5.74
CA VAL A 186 -10.98 -7.90 -5.31
C VAL A 186 -10.78 -7.80 -3.78
N ALA A 187 -11.17 -8.84 -3.03
CA ALA A 187 -11.23 -8.79 -1.56
C ALA A 187 -9.88 -8.89 -0.84
N SER A 188 -8.77 -9.22 -1.53
CA SER A 188 -7.46 -9.35 -0.89
C SER A 188 -6.69 -8.02 -0.83
N TYR A 189 -6.89 -7.11 -1.77
CA TYR A 189 -6.14 -5.85 -1.86
C TYR A 189 -6.82 -4.66 -1.17
N PHE A 190 -8.12 -4.79 -0.88
CA PHE A 190 -8.91 -3.77 -0.19
C PHE A 190 -8.46 -3.45 1.24
N LEU A 191 -7.67 -4.32 1.86
CA LEU A 191 -7.40 -4.20 3.28
C LEU A 191 -6.18 -3.31 3.62
N ILE A 192 -5.32 -2.95 2.66
CA ILE A 192 -4.25 -1.94 2.91
C ILE A 192 -4.86 -0.53 3.06
N PHE A 193 -6.02 -0.29 2.45
CA PHE A 193 -6.60 1.05 2.34
C PHE A 193 -7.35 1.58 3.56
N HIS A 194 -7.94 0.71 4.38
CA HIS A 194 -8.76 1.21 5.49
C HIS A 194 -7.93 1.67 6.71
N PHE A 195 -6.65 1.32 6.80
CA PHE A 195 -5.84 1.58 8.00
C PHE A 195 -4.98 2.85 7.96
N LEU A 196 -4.70 3.41 6.78
CA LEU A 196 -3.85 4.60 6.66
C LEU A 196 -4.59 5.94 6.82
N TYR A 197 -5.93 5.96 6.88
CA TYR A 197 -6.69 7.22 6.91
C TYR A 197 -7.86 7.32 7.90
N PHE A 198 -8.22 6.26 8.65
CA PHE A 198 -9.43 6.29 9.51
C PHE A 198 -9.19 6.33 11.04
N GLU A 199 -7.97 6.56 11.52
CA GLU A 199 -7.70 6.78 12.97
C GLU A 199 -7.21 8.21 13.31
N LYS A 200 -7.58 9.22 12.51
CA LYS A 200 -7.37 10.64 12.88
C LYS A 200 -8.58 11.56 12.66
N PHE A 201 -9.79 11.03 12.80
CA PHE A 201 -10.98 11.80 13.17
C PHE A 201 -11.92 10.95 14.02
#